data_AF-A0A1V5DQ45-F1
#
_entry.id   AF-A0A1V5DQ45-F1
#
_cell.length_a   1.000
_cell.length_b   1.000
_cell.length_c   1.000
_cell.angle_alpha   90.00
_cell.angle_beta   90.00
_cell.angle_gamma   90.00
#
_symmetry.space_group_name_H-M   'P 1'
#
loop_
_entity.id
_entity.type
_entity.pdbx_description
1 polymer ?
#
loop_
_entity_poly.entity_id
_entity_poly.type
_entity_poly.pdbx_seq_one_letter_code
_entity_poly.pdbx_strand_id
1 'polypeptide(L)'
;MDFQNPLFIQIAIDIALFVAIIILLWQVNANIKNPSLIDSQRKMITELKSLIIESQVNADKFLHALEQSRLALKEIALELELKEKRVKTILANSRPEDNSINAKATNRDSAFSQSKYSAVIDMINKGYSEEETARATGFSQAEIGLIIDLARIKNENT
;
A
#
# COMPACT_ATOMS: atom_id res chain seq x y z
N MET A 1 23.53 34.38 -90.21
CA MET A 1 22.41 33.45 -89.89
C MET A 1 21.90 33.87 -88.52
N ASP A 2 21.18 34.98 -88.53
CA ASP A 2 20.80 35.76 -87.36
C ASP A 2 19.47 35.27 -86.82
N PHE A 3 19.49 34.39 -85.82
CA PHE A 3 18.29 33.96 -85.10
C PHE A 3 18.54 33.68 -83.61
N GLN A 4 19.39 34.48 -82.96
CA GLN A 4 19.34 34.59 -81.50
C GLN A 4 18.46 35.77 -81.10
N ASN A 5 17.18 35.67 -81.48
CA ASN A 5 16.18 36.62 -81.04
C ASN A 5 15.87 36.30 -79.57
N PRO A 6 16.10 37.22 -78.61
CA PRO A 6 15.82 36.97 -77.19
C PRO A 6 14.34 36.62 -76.93
N LEU A 7 13.46 36.97 -77.86
CA LEU A 7 12.06 36.51 -77.86
C LEU A 7 11.92 34.98 -77.93
N PHE A 8 12.71 34.28 -78.76
CA PHE A 8 12.60 32.82 -78.87
C PHE A 8 13.09 32.11 -77.62
N ILE A 9 14.14 32.62 -76.96
CA ILE A 9 14.62 32.04 -75.70
C ILE A 9 13.60 32.27 -74.58
N GLN A 10 12.95 33.43 -74.56
CA GLN A 10 11.92 33.76 -73.58
C GLN A 10 10.67 32.89 -73.75
N ILE A 11 10.22 32.67 -74.99
CA ILE A 11 9.13 31.72 -75.29
C ILE A 11 9.51 30.29 -74.92
N ALA A 12 10.75 29.87 -75.16
CA ALA A 12 11.21 28.52 -74.81
C ALA A 12 11.21 28.30 -73.30
N ILE A 13 11.63 29.30 -72.51
CA ILE A 13 11.61 29.26 -71.04
C ILE A 13 10.17 29.18 -70.53
N ASP A 14 9.25 29.96 -71.10
CA ASP A 14 7.85 29.95 -70.69
C ASP A 14 7.17 28.60 -70.98
N ILE A 15 7.43 28.02 -72.15
CA ILE A 15 6.97 26.67 -72.49
C ILE A 15 7.56 25.62 -71.54
N ALA A 16 8.85 25.71 -71.22
CA ALA A 16 9.48 24.80 -70.28
C ALA A 16 8.85 24.89 -68.88
N LEU A 17 8.54 26.11 -68.43
CA LEU A 17 7.88 26.36 -67.14
C LEU A 17 6.44 25.82 -67.15
N PHE A 18 5.72 26.00 -68.26
CA PHE A 18 4.38 25.45 -68.45
C PHE A 18 4.38 23.91 -68.41
N VAL A 19 5.33 23.27 -69.10
CA VAL A 19 5.50 21.81 -69.07
C VAL A 19 5.86 21.33 -67.66
N ALA A 20 6.73 22.04 -66.94
CA ALA A 20 7.08 21.73 -65.56
C ALA A 20 5.85 21.80 -64.63
N ILE A 21 5.00 22.81 -64.80
CA ILE A 21 3.73 22.93 -64.06
C ILE A 21 2.81 21.76 -64.37
N ILE A 22 2.65 21.38 -65.65
CA ILE A 22 1.83 20.22 -66.03
C ILE A 22 2.35 18.94 -65.40
N ILE A 23 3.66 18.70 -65.42
CA ILE A 23 4.29 17.53 -64.80
C ILE A 23 4.05 17.53 -63.29
N LEU A 24 4.18 18.68 -62.62
CA LEU A 24 3.91 18.82 -61.19
C LEU A 24 2.45 18.48 -60.86
N LEU A 25 1.49 19.03 -61.63
CA LEU A 25 0.07 18.74 -61.45
C LEU A 25 -0.24 17.27 -61.71
N TRP A 26 0.39 16.69 -62.74
CA TRP A 26 0.17 15.29 -63.08
C TRP A 26 0.78 14.35 -62.05
N GLN A 27 1.97 14.67 -61.52
CA GLN A 27 2.61 13.93 -60.44
C GLN A 27 1.81 14.03 -59.14
N VAL A 28 1.33 15.22 -58.76
CA VAL A 28 0.48 15.40 -57.57
C VAL A 28 -0.83 14.63 -57.74
N ASN A 29 -1.49 14.73 -58.89
CA ASN A 29 -2.73 14.01 -59.16
C ASN A 29 -2.52 12.48 -59.23
N ALA A 30 -1.41 12.01 -59.82
CA ALA A 30 -1.03 10.60 -59.84
C ALA A 30 -0.65 10.08 -58.46
N ASN A 31 0.00 10.89 -57.63
CA ASN A 31 0.37 10.55 -56.26
C ASN A 31 -0.84 10.50 -55.33
N ILE A 32 -1.85 11.36 -55.55
CA ILE A 32 -3.16 11.25 -54.88
C ILE A 32 -3.92 10.00 -55.37
N LYS A 33 -3.76 9.63 -56.65
CA LYS A 33 -4.32 8.41 -57.23
C LYS A 33 -3.61 7.12 -56.81
N ASN A 34 -2.47 7.18 -56.13
CA ASN A 34 -1.80 6.02 -55.54
C ASN A 34 -2.45 5.72 -54.17
N PRO A 35 -3.43 4.82 -54.09
CA PRO A 35 -4.24 4.63 -52.88
C PRO A 35 -3.44 3.96 -51.77
N SER A 36 -2.33 3.30 -52.11
CA SER A 36 -1.61 2.37 -51.23
C SER A 36 -1.07 3.01 -49.94
N LEU A 37 -0.58 4.25 -49.99
CA LEU A 37 -0.08 4.95 -48.80
C LEU A 37 -1.20 5.53 -47.93
N ILE A 38 -2.24 6.08 -48.56
CA ILE A 38 -3.39 6.67 -47.85
C ILE A 38 -4.27 5.58 -47.24
N ASP A 39 -4.44 4.45 -47.92
CA ASP A 39 -5.19 3.30 -47.44
C ASP A 39 -4.45 2.59 -46.29
N SER A 40 -3.12 2.50 -46.34
CA SER A 40 -2.31 1.98 -45.24
C SER A 40 -2.43 2.86 -43.99
N GLN A 41 -2.34 4.18 -44.14
CA GLN A 41 -2.55 5.12 -43.03
C GLN A 41 -3.98 5.08 -42.50
N ARG A 42 -4.98 5.01 -43.38
CA ARG A 42 -6.39 4.90 -43.00
C ARG A 42 -6.68 3.60 -42.25
N LYS A 43 -6.06 2.48 -42.67
CA LYS A 43 -6.16 1.20 -41.97
C LYS A 43 -5.51 1.26 -40.58
N MET A 44 -4.32 1.83 -40.48
CA MET A 44 -3.62 2.05 -39.21
C MET A 44 -4.42 2.96 -38.25
N ILE A 45 -5.03 4.02 -38.76
CA ILE A 45 -5.90 4.92 -37.97
C ILE A 45 -7.19 4.19 -37.54
N THR A 46 -7.72 3.29 -38.37
CA THR A 46 -8.93 2.52 -38.03
C THR A 46 -8.65 1.46 -36.98
N GLU A 47 -7.51 0.77 -37.05
CA GLU A 47 -7.03 -0.15 -36.02
C GLU A 47 -6.69 0.59 -34.72
N LEU A 48 -6.05 1.76 -34.80
CA LEU A 48 -5.83 2.61 -33.63
C LEU A 48 -7.16 3.06 -33.01
N LYS A 49 -8.16 3.42 -33.83
CA LYS A 49 -9.49 3.80 -33.36
C LYS A 49 -10.23 2.61 -32.74
N SER A 50 -10.13 1.40 -33.29
CA SER A 50 -10.72 0.22 -32.69
C SER A 50 -10.04 -0.14 -31.37
N LEU A 51 -8.72 -0.02 -31.29
CA LEU A 51 -7.95 -0.21 -30.05
C LEU A 51 -8.31 0.86 -29.00
N ILE A 52 -8.56 2.11 -29.40
CA ILE A 52 -9.02 3.17 -28.50
C ILE A 52 -10.45 2.91 -28.02
N ILE A 53 -11.35 2.42 -28.88
CA ILE A 53 -12.72 2.05 -28.49
C ILE A 53 -12.70 0.83 -27.55
N GLU A 54 -11.87 -0.17 -27.84
CA GLU A 54 -11.64 -1.33 -26.98
C GLU A 54 -11.01 -0.91 -25.64
N SER A 55 -10.09 0.06 -25.68
CA SER A 55 -9.48 0.67 -24.49
C SER A 55 -10.48 1.51 -23.70
N GLN A 56 -11.43 2.21 -24.33
CA GLN A 56 -12.52 2.91 -23.63
C GLN A 56 -13.45 1.95 -22.90
N VAL A 57 -13.84 0.84 -23.54
CA VAL A 57 -14.65 -0.20 -22.89
C VAL A 57 -13.89 -0.84 -21.72
N ASN A 58 -12.58 -1.02 -21.86
CA ASN A 58 -11.75 -1.49 -20.76
C ASN A 58 -11.48 -0.41 -19.70
N ALA A 59 -11.48 0.88 -20.06
CA ALA A 59 -11.35 1.99 -19.14
C ALA A 59 -12.63 2.17 -18.30
N ASP A 60 -13.82 1.96 -18.88
CA ASP A 60 -15.09 1.93 -18.13
C ASP A 60 -15.13 0.73 -17.17
N LYS A 61 -14.67 -0.45 -17.60
CA LYS A 61 -14.52 -1.62 -16.72
C LYS A 61 -13.49 -1.37 -15.60
N PHE A 62 -12.40 -0.67 -15.91
CA PHE A 62 -11.38 -0.29 -14.93
C PHE A 62 -11.90 0.77 -13.95
N LEU A 63 -12.66 1.76 -14.42
CA LEU A 63 -13.33 2.74 -13.58
C LEU A 63 -14.34 2.07 -12.65
N HIS A 64 -15.11 1.12 -13.17
CA HIS A 64 -16.07 0.38 -12.36
C HIS A 64 -15.38 -0.54 -11.33
N ALA A 65 -14.28 -1.18 -11.72
CA ALA A 65 -13.43 -1.94 -10.80
C ALA A 65 -12.76 -1.04 -9.75
N LEU A 66 -12.40 0.20 -10.10
CA LEU A 66 -11.88 1.20 -9.16
C LEU A 66 -12.94 1.73 -8.20
N GLU A 67 -14.18 1.91 -8.65
CA GLU A 67 -15.30 2.25 -7.77
C GLU A 67 -15.58 1.11 -6.78
N GLN A 68 -15.56 -0.14 -7.26
CA GLN A 68 -15.67 -1.31 -6.40
C GLN A 68 -14.48 -1.42 -5.44
N SER A 69 -13.26 -1.16 -5.89
CA SER A 69 -12.09 -1.17 -5.01
C SER A 69 -12.11 -0.03 -4.00
N ARG A 70 -12.68 1.13 -4.35
CA ARG A 70 -12.87 2.26 -3.42
C ARG A 70 -13.88 1.89 -2.33
N LEU A 71 -14.96 1.21 -2.69
CA LEU A 71 -15.93 0.70 -1.71
C LEU A 71 -15.29 -0.34 -0.79
N ALA A 72 -14.53 -1.29 -1.34
CA ALA A 72 -13.78 -2.27 -0.56
C ALA A 72 -12.74 -1.62 0.36
N LEU A 73 -11.99 -0.61 -0.12
CA LEU A 73 -11.05 0.16 0.69
C LEU A 73 -11.74 0.94 1.81
N LYS A 74 -12.94 1.47 1.57
CA LYS A 74 -13.74 2.16 2.58
C LYS A 74 -14.24 1.19 3.66
N GLU A 75 -14.64 -0.02 3.26
CA GLU A 75 -15.05 -1.09 4.17
C GLU A 75 -13.85 -1.59 5.00
N ILE A 76 -12.71 -1.82 4.35
CA ILE A 76 -11.46 -2.18 5.03
C ILE A 76 -11.04 -1.08 6.02
N ALA A 77 -11.11 0.20 5.63
CA ALA A 77 -10.79 1.32 6.51
C ALA A 77 -11.73 1.38 7.73
N LEU A 78 -13.03 1.12 7.56
CA LEU A 78 -13.99 1.03 8.66
C LEU A 78 -13.68 -0.16 9.58
N GLU A 79 -13.35 -1.32 9.01
CA GLU A 79 -12.98 -2.49 9.79
C GLU A 79 -11.66 -2.24 10.55
N LEU A 80 -10.72 -1.53 9.93
CA LEU A 80 -9.45 -1.15 10.55
C LEU A 80 -9.67 -0.11 11.66
N GLU A 81 -10.57 0.86 11.48
CA GLU A 81 -10.95 1.82 12.51
C GLU A 81 -11.65 1.14 13.68
N LEU A 82 -12.51 0.14 13.43
CA LEU A 82 -13.14 -0.67 14.48
C LEU A 82 -12.12 -1.55 15.21
N LYS A 83 -11.17 -2.14 14.48
CA LYS A 83 -10.06 -2.92 15.07
C LYS A 83 -9.12 -2.02 15.86
N GLU A 84 -8.79 -0.84 15.34
CA GLU A 84 -7.99 0.17 16.04
C GLU A 84 -8.71 0.66 17.28
N LYS A 85 -10.01 0.95 17.22
CA LYS A 85 -10.81 1.34 18.39
C LYS A 85 -10.86 0.21 19.43
N ARG A 86 -11.01 -1.05 19.01
CA ARG A 86 -10.96 -2.21 19.92
C ARG A 86 -9.58 -2.36 20.55
N VAL A 87 -8.52 -2.29 19.77
CA VAL A 87 -7.13 -2.34 20.25
C VAL A 87 -6.85 -1.16 21.19
N LYS A 88 -7.28 0.05 20.83
CA LYS A 88 -7.16 1.26 21.67
C LYS A 88 -7.97 1.17 22.95
N THR A 89 -9.14 0.52 22.93
CA THR A 89 -9.95 0.30 24.14
C THR A 89 -9.28 -0.73 25.05
N ILE A 90 -8.75 -1.82 24.48
CA ILE A 90 -7.97 -2.81 25.24
C ILE A 90 -6.69 -2.17 25.77
N LEU A 91 -6.01 -1.33 24.98
CA LEU A 91 -4.79 -0.62 25.36
C LEU A 91 -5.07 0.53 26.34
N ALA A 92 -6.26 1.13 26.34
CA ALA A 92 -6.70 2.13 27.31
C ALA A 92 -7.21 1.47 28.61
N ASN A 93 -7.73 0.25 28.51
CA ASN A 93 -8.06 -0.58 29.67
C ASN A 93 -6.80 -1.24 30.27
N SER A 94 -5.73 -1.40 29.48
CA SER A 94 -4.44 -1.96 29.93
C SER A 94 -3.36 -0.91 30.19
N ARG A 95 -3.49 0.32 29.66
CA ARG A 95 -2.80 1.50 30.19
C ARG A 95 -3.52 1.87 31.47
N PRO A 96 -2.85 1.83 32.63
CA PRO A 96 -3.38 2.54 33.76
C PRO A 96 -3.37 4.03 33.38
N GLU A 97 -4.55 4.65 33.28
CA GLU A 97 -4.63 6.06 33.63
C GLU A 97 -4.24 6.17 35.10
N ASP A 98 -2.94 6.37 35.24
CA ASP A 98 -2.28 7.02 36.34
C ASP A 98 -2.80 8.47 36.40
N ASN A 99 -4.05 8.63 36.86
CA ASN A 99 -4.51 9.84 37.52
C ASN A 99 -5.85 9.61 38.26
N SER A 100 -5.70 9.35 39.56
CA SER A 100 -6.57 9.85 40.64
C SER A 100 -7.81 9.07 41.11
N ILE A 101 -8.13 7.87 40.61
CA ILE A 101 -9.26 7.10 41.19
C ILE A 101 -8.90 5.66 41.64
N ASN A 102 -7.84 5.03 41.13
CA ASN A 102 -7.51 3.62 41.45
C ASN A 102 -6.38 3.38 42.48
N ALA A 103 -5.80 4.43 43.08
CA ALA A 103 -4.68 4.29 44.02
C ALA A 103 -5.01 3.56 45.34
N LYS A 104 -6.27 3.19 45.60
CA LYS A 104 -6.68 2.51 46.84
C LYS A 104 -6.93 1.00 46.71
N ALA A 105 -7.12 0.47 45.49
CA ALA A 105 -7.41 -0.94 45.28
C ALA A 105 -6.15 -1.75 44.92
N THR A 106 -5.32 -1.27 44.00
CA THR A 106 -4.12 -2.00 43.53
C THR A 106 -3.00 -2.07 44.56
N ASN A 107 -2.93 -1.10 45.48
CA ASN A 107 -1.93 -1.10 46.55
C ASN A 107 -2.25 -2.12 47.65
N ARG A 108 -3.50 -2.61 47.75
CA ARG A 108 -3.84 -3.68 48.68
C ARG A 108 -3.41 -5.03 48.14
N ASP A 109 -3.63 -5.32 46.85
CA ASP A 109 -3.29 -6.62 46.28
C ASP A 109 -1.78 -6.81 46.07
N SER A 110 -1.04 -5.76 45.71
CA SER A 110 0.43 -5.82 45.60
C SER A 110 1.11 -5.95 46.97
N ALA A 111 0.67 -5.17 47.96
CA ALA A 111 1.18 -5.27 49.33
C ALA A 111 0.79 -6.61 49.99
N PHE A 112 -0.42 -7.12 49.71
CA PHE A 112 -0.87 -8.42 50.19
C PHE A 112 -0.08 -9.58 49.56
N SER A 113 0.17 -9.52 48.25
CA SER A 113 0.99 -10.52 47.56
C SER A 113 2.44 -10.47 48.04
N GLN A 114 3.02 -9.28 48.22
CA GLN A 114 4.36 -9.10 48.77
C GLN A 114 4.49 -9.65 50.20
N SER A 115 3.47 -9.44 51.04
CA SER A 115 3.41 -10.03 52.39
C SER A 115 3.33 -11.56 52.37
N LYS A 116 2.67 -12.15 51.38
CA LYS A 116 2.62 -13.61 51.22
C LYS A 116 3.93 -14.18 50.71
N TYR A 117 4.61 -13.49 49.79
CA TYR A 117 5.95 -13.89 49.33
C TYR A 117 6.97 -13.89 50.46
N SER A 118 6.99 -12.86 51.31
CA SER A 118 7.87 -12.86 52.50
C SER A 118 7.52 -13.98 53.48
N ALA A 119 6.23 -14.30 53.64
CA ALA A 119 5.80 -15.40 54.49
C ALA A 119 6.28 -16.78 53.97
N VAL A 120 6.27 -16.99 52.64
CA VAL A 120 6.84 -18.21 52.02
C VAL A 120 8.34 -18.31 52.34
N ILE A 121 9.10 -17.23 52.14
CA ILE A 121 10.55 -17.22 52.41
C ILE A 121 10.85 -17.46 53.89
N ASP A 122 10.09 -16.85 54.80
CA ASP A 122 10.25 -17.06 56.24
C ASP A 122 9.94 -18.50 56.66
N MET A 123 8.96 -19.16 56.03
CA MET A 123 8.64 -20.57 56.28
C MET A 123 9.75 -21.48 55.75
N ILE A 124 10.26 -21.24 54.54
CA ILE A 124 11.37 -22.02 53.99
C ILE A 124 12.63 -21.85 54.86
N ASN A 125 12.94 -20.63 55.32
CA ASN A 125 14.05 -20.38 56.24
C ASN A 125 13.89 -21.05 57.61
N LYS A 126 12.65 -21.32 58.04
CA LYS A 126 12.34 -22.08 59.26
C LYS A 126 12.39 -23.61 59.07
N GLY A 127 12.67 -24.08 57.86
CA GLY A 127 12.83 -25.50 57.54
C GLY A 127 11.53 -26.23 57.19
N TYR A 128 10.45 -25.52 56.87
CA TYR A 128 9.20 -26.14 56.39
C TYR A 128 9.38 -26.70 54.98
N SER A 129 8.69 -27.79 54.68
CA SER A 129 8.68 -28.37 53.33
C SER A 129 7.86 -27.51 52.36
N GLU A 130 8.12 -27.67 51.06
CA GLU A 130 7.37 -26.97 50.00
C GLU A 130 5.88 -27.32 50.04
N GLU A 131 5.53 -28.57 50.40
CA GLU A 131 4.14 -29.02 50.49
C GLU A 131 3.38 -28.38 51.67
N GLU A 132 4.04 -28.24 52.81
CA GLU A 132 3.46 -27.59 54.00
C GLU A 132 3.28 -26.09 53.77
N THR A 133 4.25 -25.48 53.09
CA THR A 133 4.20 -24.06 52.74
C THR A 133 3.08 -23.78 51.73
N ALA A 134 2.84 -24.69 50.77
CA ALA A 134 1.71 -24.62 49.84
C ALA A 134 0.37 -24.63 50.55
N ARG A 135 0.20 -25.55 51.49
CA ARG A 135 -1.02 -25.64 52.29
C ARG A 135 -1.25 -24.41 53.16
N ALA A 136 -0.19 -23.83 53.72
CA ALA A 136 -0.29 -22.68 54.61
C ALA A 136 -0.52 -21.34 53.88
N THR A 137 0.08 -21.17 52.70
CA THR A 137 0.09 -19.89 51.97
C THR A 137 -0.96 -19.82 50.85
N GLY A 138 -1.47 -20.98 50.42
CA GLY A 138 -2.42 -21.12 49.33
C GLY A 138 -1.77 -21.07 47.94
N PHE A 139 -0.44 -21.05 47.87
CA PHE A 139 0.30 -21.20 46.61
C PHE A 139 0.41 -22.68 46.23
N SER A 140 0.54 -22.94 44.93
CA SER A 140 0.91 -24.25 44.42
C SER A 140 2.38 -24.57 44.72
N GLN A 141 2.74 -25.86 44.75
CA GLN A 141 4.12 -26.29 44.93
C GLN A 141 5.06 -25.69 43.88
N ALA A 142 4.61 -25.61 42.61
CA ALA A 142 5.37 -25.01 41.51
C ALA A 142 5.65 -23.51 41.73
N GLU A 143 4.68 -22.76 42.27
CA GLU A 143 4.87 -21.34 42.60
C GLU A 143 5.86 -21.15 43.75
N ILE A 144 5.89 -22.06 44.73
CA ILE A 144 6.84 -22.00 45.83
C ILE A 144 8.27 -22.24 45.36
N GLY A 145 8.47 -23.26 44.52
CA GLY A 145 9.77 -23.50 43.89
C GLY A 145 10.29 -22.27 43.15
N LEU A 146 9.42 -21.61 42.37
CA LEU A 146 9.77 -20.37 41.68
C LEU A 146 10.13 -19.23 42.66
N ILE A 147 9.39 -19.07 43.76
CA ILE A 147 9.68 -18.04 44.78
C ILE A 147 11.05 -18.28 45.44
N ILE A 148 11.38 -19.53 45.74
CA ILE A 148 12.67 -19.93 46.31
C ILE A 148 13.80 -19.63 45.32
N ASP A 149 13.65 -20.02 44.06
CA ASP A 149 14.64 -19.79 43.01
C ASP A 149 14.91 -18.29 42.81
N LEU A 150 13.84 -17.48 42.77
CA LEU A 150 13.94 -16.04 42.63
C LEU A 150 14.66 -15.40 43.85
N ALA A 151 14.38 -15.89 45.06
CA ALA A 151 15.02 -15.42 46.27
C ALA A 151 16.51 -15.79 46.32
N ARG A 152 16.87 -16.98 45.83
CA ARG A 152 18.26 -17.41 45.68
C ARG A 152 19.01 -16.52 44.69
N ILE A 153 18.45 -16.29 43.50
CA ILE A 153 19.05 -15.41 42.47
C ILE A 153 19.22 -13.99 43.01
N LYS A 154 18.24 -13.48 43.76
CA LYS A 154 18.32 -12.16 44.39
C LYS A 154 19.48 -12.09 45.39
N ASN A 155 19.65 -13.11 46.23
CA ASN A 155 20.73 -13.14 47.22
C ASN A 155 22.13 -13.31 46.58
N GLU A 156 22.22 -13.96 45.42
CA GLU A 156 23.46 -14.08 44.65
C GLU A 156 23.85 -12.79 43.90
N ASN A 157 22.89 -11.90 43.63
CA ASN A 157 23.10 -10.63 42.92
C ASN A 157 23.16 -9.40 43.86
N THR A 158 23.17 -9.60 45.19
CA THR A 158 23.30 -8.54 46.20
C THR A 158 24.67 -8.63 46.87
#